data_AF-A0A2H9PSV9-F1
#
_entry.id   AF-A0A2H9PSV9-F1
#
_cell.length_a   1.000
_cell.length_b   1.000
_cell.length_c   1.000
_cell.angle_alpha   90.00
_cell.angle_beta   90.00
_cell.angle_gamma   90.00
#
_symmetry.space_group_name_H-M   'P 1'
#
loop_
_entity.id
_entity.type
_entity.pdbx_description
1 polymer ?
#
loop_
_entity_poly.entity_id
_entity_poly.type
_entity_poly.pdbx_seq_one_letter_code
_entity_poly.pdbx_strand_id
1 'polypeptide(L)'
;MAVGAPSLSAARMGLRFLSTNKDLPGGYTDAVSFRQALSMGLAPDAGLFMPERIPVFTTSQLEGLRQAPYATVAAAVLDLFLGDELGPSVISSICQDAYNFPVPLEPCTPDAPLTGQASRAQPGAGNSTFILRLDQGPTASFKDFAARFMARAMERLCERDLTVLVATSGDTGSAVGAAFAGMKGARVYILYPAHGVSDVQRQQLDRCGDNVTALAIDGTFDDCQALAKQAFALSHDDT
;
A
#
# COMPACT_ATOMS: atom_id res chain seq x y z
N MET A 1 35.00 -40.49 -16.46
CA MET A 1 33.73 -39.79 -16.72
C MET A 1 33.48 -38.86 -15.55
N ALA A 2 33.76 -37.56 -15.70
CA ALA A 2 33.52 -36.57 -14.66
C ALA A 2 32.09 -36.04 -14.83
N VAL A 3 31.24 -36.26 -13.83
CA VAL A 3 29.90 -35.70 -13.76
C VAL A 3 30.08 -34.24 -13.32
N GLY A 4 29.84 -33.31 -14.23
CA GLY A 4 29.91 -31.88 -13.96
C GLY A 4 28.89 -31.47 -12.91
N ALA A 5 29.35 -30.73 -11.90
CA ALA A 5 28.49 -30.05 -10.94
C ALA A 5 27.50 -29.14 -11.68
N PRO A 6 26.22 -29.08 -11.27
CA PRO A 6 25.29 -28.13 -11.85
C PRO A 6 25.79 -26.72 -11.57
N SER A 7 25.96 -25.93 -12.64
CA SER A 7 26.36 -24.53 -12.57
C SER A 7 25.41 -23.78 -11.66
N LEU A 8 25.98 -22.92 -10.79
CA LEU A 8 25.25 -21.92 -10.03
C LEU A 8 24.23 -21.21 -10.94
N SER A 9 22.96 -21.55 -10.73
CA SER A 9 21.82 -20.90 -11.39
C SER A 9 21.94 -19.40 -11.17
N ALA A 10 21.98 -18.63 -12.25
CA ALA A 10 21.69 -17.20 -12.19
C ALA A 10 20.41 -17.03 -11.36
N ALA A 11 20.47 -16.23 -10.30
CA ALA A 11 19.29 -15.89 -9.52
C ALA A 11 18.22 -15.38 -10.50
N ARG A 12 17.01 -15.96 -10.47
CA ARG A 12 15.89 -15.41 -11.22
C ARG A 12 15.78 -13.94 -10.84
N MET A 13 16.06 -13.04 -11.78
CA MET A 13 15.86 -11.62 -11.53
C MET A 13 14.36 -11.38 -11.44
N GLY A 14 13.89 -11.01 -10.25
CA GLY A 14 12.50 -10.66 -10.02
C GLY A 14 12.07 -9.46 -10.86
N LEU A 15 10.75 -9.24 -10.93
CA LEU A 15 10.13 -8.13 -11.64
C LEU A 15 10.78 -6.79 -11.23
N ARG A 16 11.19 -5.99 -12.23
CA ARG A 16 11.77 -4.66 -11.99
C ARG A 16 10.73 -3.56 -12.17
N PHE A 17 11.00 -2.41 -11.56
CA PHE A 17 10.18 -1.20 -11.64
C PHE A 17 10.97 -0.08 -12.32
N LEU A 18 10.30 0.68 -13.16
CA LEU A 18 10.86 1.77 -13.97
C LEU A 18 10.10 3.06 -13.69
N SER A 19 10.77 4.20 -13.79
CA SER A 19 10.09 5.50 -13.72
C SER A 19 9.17 5.69 -14.93
N THR A 20 7.99 6.28 -14.70
CA THR A 20 7.10 6.75 -15.78
C THR A 20 7.73 7.83 -16.66
N ASN A 21 8.75 8.53 -16.16
CA ASN A 21 9.45 9.58 -16.88
C ASN A 21 10.71 9.07 -17.61
N LYS A 22 11.00 7.75 -17.60
CA LYS A 22 12.23 7.16 -18.15
C LYS A 22 12.53 7.52 -19.62
N ASP A 23 11.50 7.81 -20.42
CA ASP A 23 11.62 8.12 -21.85
C ASP A 23 11.64 9.64 -22.12
N LEU A 24 11.57 10.47 -21.08
CA LEU A 24 11.69 11.93 -21.17
C LEU A 24 13.16 12.36 -21.10
N PRO A 25 13.54 13.52 -21.67
CA PRO A 25 14.86 14.10 -21.48
C PRO A 25 15.17 14.30 -19.99
N GLY A 26 16.25 13.68 -19.50
CA GLY A 26 16.63 13.72 -18.07
C GLY A 26 15.85 12.75 -17.19
N GLY A 27 15.09 11.81 -17.76
CA GLY A 27 14.40 10.75 -17.03
C GLY A 27 15.34 9.78 -16.31
N TYR A 28 14.85 9.20 -15.21
CA TYR A 28 15.52 8.17 -14.43
C TYR A 28 15.34 6.81 -15.13
N THR A 29 16.44 6.26 -15.65
CA THR A 29 16.40 5.07 -16.52
C THR A 29 16.70 3.76 -15.80
N ASP A 30 17.12 3.80 -14.54
CA ASP A 30 17.46 2.58 -13.80
C ASP A 30 16.21 1.75 -13.52
N ALA A 31 16.36 0.44 -13.72
CA ALA A 31 15.38 -0.55 -13.30
C ALA A 31 15.64 -0.91 -11.84
N VAL A 32 14.68 -0.63 -10.95
CA VAL A 32 14.82 -0.85 -9.50
C VAL A 32 14.00 -2.05 -9.00
N SER A 33 14.39 -2.62 -7.86
CA SER A 33 13.64 -3.68 -7.17
C SER A 33 12.41 -3.08 -6.48
N PHE A 34 11.49 -3.93 -6.01
CA PHE A 34 10.38 -3.46 -5.18
C PHE A 34 10.89 -2.81 -3.89
N ARG A 35 11.89 -3.39 -3.20
CA ARG A 35 12.50 -2.79 -2.01
C ARG A 35 13.06 -1.39 -2.30
N GLN A 36 13.76 -1.23 -3.41
CA GLN A 36 14.30 0.08 -3.80
C GLN A 36 13.18 1.07 -4.10
N ALA A 37 12.18 0.69 -4.91
CA ALA A 37 11.02 1.55 -5.20
C ALA A 37 10.26 1.93 -3.92
N LEU A 38 10.04 0.99 -3.01
CA LEU A 38 9.37 1.19 -1.73
C LEU A 38 10.15 2.14 -0.82
N SER A 39 11.48 2.07 -0.83
CA SER A 39 12.34 2.92 0.00
C SER A 39 12.48 4.33 -0.58
N MET A 40 12.54 4.46 -1.90
CA MET A 40 12.62 5.75 -2.60
C MET A 40 11.28 6.49 -2.58
N GLY A 41 10.16 5.76 -2.67
CA GLY A 41 8.82 6.34 -2.80
C GLY A 41 8.59 6.95 -4.19
N LEU A 42 9.19 8.12 -4.44
CA LEU A 42 9.18 8.80 -5.74
C LEU A 42 10.50 8.54 -6.48
N ALA A 43 10.45 8.41 -7.81
CA ALA A 43 11.67 8.31 -8.59
C ALA A 43 12.45 9.65 -8.56
N PRO A 44 13.79 9.64 -8.70
CA PRO A 44 14.61 10.87 -8.66
C PRO A 44 14.23 11.93 -9.70
N ASP A 45 13.58 11.52 -10.80
CA ASP A 45 13.08 12.39 -11.87
C ASP A 45 11.64 12.85 -11.66
N ALA A 46 11.14 12.76 -10.42
CA ALA A 46 9.76 12.99 -10.01
C ALA A 46 8.70 12.12 -10.70
N GLY A 47 9.11 11.07 -11.41
CA GLY A 47 8.21 10.05 -11.96
C GLY A 47 7.72 9.05 -10.91
N LEU A 48 6.75 8.23 -11.30
CA LEU A 48 6.24 7.13 -10.47
C LEU A 48 6.88 5.81 -10.90
N PHE A 49 7.16 4.93 -9.96
CA PHE A 49 7.64 3.59 -10.28
C PHE A 49 6.49 2.68 -10.75
N MET A 50 6.63 2.12 -11.93
CA MET A 50 5.70 1.15 -12.52
C MET A 50 6.44 -0.15 -12.87
N PRO A 51 5.81 -1.32 -12.72
CA PRO A 51 6.46 -2.58 -13.08
C PRO A 51 6.75 -2.63 -14.59
N GLU A 52 7.89 -3.20 -14.97
CA GLU A 52 8.32 -3.31 -16.38
C GLU A 52 7.34 -4.11 -17.27
N ARG A 53 6.49 -4.93 -16.64
CA ARG A 53 5.38 -5.65 -17.26
C ARG A 53 4.25 -5.83 -16.25
N ILE A 54 3.03 -5.99 -16.74
CA ILE A 54 1.87 -6.36 -15.91
C ILE A 54 1.72 -7.89 -15.97
N PRO A 55 1.95 -8.63 -14.87
CA PRO A 55 1.69 -10.06 -14.82
C PRO A 55 0.23 -10.40 -15.08
N VAL A 56 -0.03 -11.58 -15.63
CA VAL A 56 -1.36 -12.03 -16.02
C VAL A 56 -1.67 -13.37 -15.36
N PHE A 57 -2.89 -13.51 -14.83
CA PHE A 57 -3.38 -14.79 -14.36
C PHE A 57 -3.89 -15.65 -15.52
N THR A 58 -3.65 -16.96 -15.42
CA THR A 58 -4.37 -17.95 -16.23
C THR A 58 -5.81 -18.11 -15.73
N THR A 59 -6.70 -18.57 -16.60
CA THR A 59 -8.10 -18.87 -16.24
C THR A 59 -8.19 -19.84 -15.06
N SER A 60 -7.37 -20.90 -15.06
CA SER A 60 -7.36 -21.90 -13.97
C SER A 60 -6.93 -21.30 -12.63
N GLN A 61 -5.97 -20.37 -12.62
CA GLN A 61 -5.59 -19.66 -11.39
C GLN A 61 -6.74 -18.78 -10.89
N LEU A 62 -7.43 -18.05 -11.77
CA LEU A 62 -8.59 -17.24 -11.38
C LEU A 62 -9.73 -18.09 -10.83
N GLU A 63 -10.01 -19.23 -11.45
CA GLU A 63 -11.03 -20.19 -10.99
C GLU A 63 -10.70 -20.73 -9.60
N GLY A 64 -9.43 -21.05 -9.34
CA GLY A 64 -8.96 -21.50 -8.04
C GLY A 64 -9.12 -20.45 -6.92
N LEU A 65 -9.24 -19.16 -7.26
CA LEU A 65 -9.38 -18.06 -6.30
C LEU A 65 -10.83 -17.63 -6.06
N ARG A 66 -11.81 -18.16 -6.80
CA ARG A 66 -13.20 -17.65 -6.82
C ARG A 66 -13.88 -17.58 -5.45
N GLN A 67 -13.54 -18.50 -4.53
CA GLN A 67 -14.11 -18.58 -3.18
C GLN A 67 -13.06 -18.37 -2.09
N ALA A 68 -11.86 -17.93 -2.48
CA ALA A 68 -10.78 -17.71 -1.52
C ALA A 68 -11.07 -16.44 -0.69
N PRO A 69 -10.67 -16.42 0.59
CA PRO A 69 -10.71 -15.20 1.40
C PRO A 69 -9.91 -14.07 0.77
N TYR A 70 -10.28 -12.82 1.05
CA TYR A 70 -9.63 -11.64 0.46
C TYR A 70 -8.11 -11.66 0.63
N ALA A 71 -7.61 -11.98 1.84
CA ALA A 71 -6.18 -12.05 2.11
C ALA A 71 -5.45 -13.08 1.22
N THR A 72 -6.10 -14.21 0.90
CA THR A 72 -5.55 -15.23 0.01
C THR A 72 -5.51 -14.76 -1.44
N VAL A 73 -6.58 -14.10 -1.91
CA VAL A 73 -6.62 -13.51 -3.26
C VAL A 73 -5.55 -12.42 -3.38
N ALA A 74 -5.46 -11.52 -2.40
CA ALA A 74 -4.46 -10.46 -2.37
C ALA A 74 -3.03 -11.03 -2.38
N ALA A 75 -2.75 -12.07 -1.59
CA ALA A 75 -1.47 -12.74 -1.60
C ALA A 75 -1.13 -13.34 -2.98
N ALA A 76 -2.10 -13.99 -3.65
CA ALA A 76 -1.89 -14.53 -4.98
C ALA A 76 -1.62 -13.44 -6.03
N VAL A 77 -2.31 -12.29 -5.95
CA VAL A 77 -2.07 -11.14 -6.83
C VAL A 77 -0.67 -10.57 -6.58
N LEU A 78 -0.34 -10.29 -5.32
CA LEU A 78 0.95 -9.69 -4.94
C LEU A 78 2.13 -10.61 -5.22
N ASP A 79 1.97 -11.93 -5.12
CA ASP A 79 2.99 -12.92 -5.46
C ASP A 79 3.45 -12.81 -6.92
N LEU A 80 2.55 -12.48 -7.86
CA LEU A 80 2.93 -12.25 -9.26
C LEU A 80 3.87 -11.07 -9.46
N PHE A 81 3.80 -10.07 -8.58
CA PHE A 81 4.64 -8.87 -8.65
C PHE A 81 5.89 -8.98 -7.79
N LEU A 82 5.76 -9.59 -6.61
CA LEU A 82 6.73 -9.49 -5.52
C LEU A 82 7.29 -10.84 -5.08
N GLY A 83 6.78 -11.95 -5.58
CA GLY A 83 7.08 -13.31 -5.11
C GLY A 83 8.55 -13.69 -5.23
N ASP A 84 9.22 -13.26 -6.31
CA ASP A 84 10.65 -13.49 -6.50
C ASP A 84 11.52 -12.73 -5.48
N GLU A 85 11.01 -11.63 -4.90
CA GLU A 85 11.76 -10.75 -3.99
C GLU A 85 11.41 -10.99 -2.52
N LEU A 86 10.13 -11.06 -2.18
CA LEU A 86 9.64 -11.27 -0.80
C LEU A 86 9.50 -12.74 -0.43
N GLY A 87 9.19 -13.59 -1.42
CA GLY A 87 8.82 -14.98 -1.19
C GLY A 87 7.32 -15.16 -0.88
N PRO A 88 6.67 -16.21 -1.42
CA PRO A 88 5.22 -16.44 -1.25
C PRO A 88 4.77 -16.53 0.22
N SER A 89 5.61 -17.12 1.09
CA SER A 89 5.29 -17.29 2.52
C SER A 89 5.23 -15.95 3.26
N VAL A 90 6.15 -15.04 2.96
CA VAL A 90 6.20 -13.69 3.55
C VAL A 90 5.01 -12.88 3.05
N ILE A 91 4.71 -12.92 1.74
CA ILE A 91 3.56 -12.23 1.17
C ILE A 91 2.26 -12.72 1.81
N SER A 92 2.09 -14.04 1.94
CA SER A 92 0.91 -14.61 2.61
C SER A 92 0.78 -14.13 4.06
N SER A 93 1.87 -14.12 4.82
CA SER A 93 1.88 -13.63 6.20
C SER A 93 1.52 -12.14 6.29
N ILE A 94 2.06 -11.30 5.40
CA ILE A 94 1.74 -9.88 5.35
C ILE A 94 0.26 -9.67 5.04
N CYS A 95 -0.29 -10.35 4.03
CA CYS A 95 -1.68 -10.21 3.64
C CYS A 95 -2.65 -10.67 4.74
N GLN A 96 -2.32 -11.74 5.48
CA GLN A 96 -3.13 -12.22 6.60
C GLN A 96 -3.16 -11.21 7.76
N ASP A 97 -2.05 -10.54 8.06
CA ASP A 97 -1.99 -9.49 9.08
C ASP A 97 -2.69 -8.20 8.62
N ALA A 98 -2.38 -7.77 7.39
CA ALA A 98 -2.88 -6.52 6.83
C ALA A 98 -4.41 -6.56 6.60
N TYR A 99 -4.94 -7.69 6.15
CA TYR A 99 -6.35 -7.82 5.73
C TYR A 99 -7.15 -8.71 6.69
N ASN A 100 -7.04 -8.42 7.98
CA ASN A 100 -7.70 -9.12 9.08
C ASN A 100 -9.13 -8.61 9.38
N PHE A 101 -9.80 -8.02 8.39
CA PHE A 101 -11.14 -7.46 8.47
C PHE A 101 -11.96 -7.88 7.23
N PRO A 102 -13.31 -7.87 7.30
CA PRO A 102 -14.14 -8.35 6.19
C PRO A 102 -14.12 -7.37 5.00
N VAL A 103 -14.33 -7.89 3.79
CA VAL A 103 -14.48 -7.09 2.56
C VAL A 103 -15.79 -7.47 1.86
N PRO A 104 -16.95 -7.09 2.43
CA PRO A 104 -18.23 -7.59 1.94
C PRO A 104 -18.65 -6.90 0.64
N LEU A 105 -19.36 -7.68 -0.19
CA LEU A 105 -20.09 -7.21 -1.35
C LEU A 105 -21.59 -7.26 -1.03
N GLU A 106 -22.24 -6.09 -1.06
CA GLU A 106 -23.64 -5.92 -0.68
C GLU A 106 -24.49 -5.53 -1.90
N PRO A 107 -25.62 -6.18 -2.18
CA PRO A 107 -26.51 -5.74 -3.24
C PRO A 107 -27.15 -4.40 -2.85
N CYS A 108 -27.10 -3.44 -3.77
CA CYS A 108 -27.74 -2.14 -3.63
C CYS A 108 -29.16 -2.24 -4.19
N THR A 109 -30.12 -2.65 -3.36
CA THR A 109 -31.54 -2.68 -3.71
C THR A 109 -32.32 -1.66 -2.88
N PRO A 110 -33.38 -1.02 -3.43
CA PRO A 110 -34.14 0.01 -2.72
C PRO A 110 -34.64 -0.41 -1.33
N ASP A 111 -34.95 -1.69 -1.14
CA ASP A 111 -35.57 -2.22 0.08
C ASP A 111 -34.60 -2.92 1.04
N ALA A 112 -33.29 -2.97 0.74
CA ALA A 112 -32.30 -3.62 1.60
C ALA A 112 -31.39 -2.59 2.27
N PRO A 113 -31.39 -2.49 3.62
CA PRO A 113 -30.45 -1.62 4.30
C PRO A 113 -29.02 -2.13 4.12
N LEU A 114 -28.06 -1.20 4.01
CA LEU A 114 -26.63 -1.55 4.03
C LEU A 114 -26.24 -1.98 5.44
N THR A 115 -25.67 -3.18 5.55
CA THR A 115 -25.43 -3.84 6.84
C THR A 115 -23.96 -3.95 7.21
N GLY A 116 -23.04 -3.74 6.26
CA GLY A 116 -21.62 -4.04 6.47
C GLY A 116 -21.33 -5.54 6.47
N GLN A 117 -22.28 -6.37 6.03
CA GLN A 117 -22.16 -7.82 6.04
C GLN A 117 -22.25 -8.37 4.62
N ALA A 118 -21.49 -9.42 4.34
CA ALA A 118 -21.47 -10.03 3.02
C ALA A 118 -22.85 -10.63 2.71
N SER A 119 -23.43 -10.22 1.59
CA SER A 119 -24.64 -10.87 1.09
C SER A 119 -24.32 -12.20 0.45
N ARG A 120 -25.21 -13.19 0.62
CA ARG A 120 -25.15 -14.45 -0.14
C ARG A 120 -25.64 -14.28 -1.59
N ALA A 121 -26.23 -13.14 -1.92
CA ALA A 121 -26.67 -12.84 -3.28
C ALA A 121 -25.44 -12.67 -4.18
N GLN A 122 -25.30 -13.53 -5.18
CA GLN A 122 -24.27 -13.38 -6.20
C GLN A 122 -24.76 -12.45 -7.31
N PRO A 123 -23.86 -11.70 -7.97
CA PRO A 123 -24.19 -10.98 -9.20
C PRO A 123 -24.81 -11.94 -10.22
N GLY A 124 -26.02 -11.62 -10.68
CA GLY A 124 -26.79 -12.42 -11.64
C GLY A 124 -27.05 -11.65 -12.94
N ALA A 125 -27.74 -12.27 -13.90
CA ALA A 125 -28.01 -11.72 -15.24
C ALA A 125 -29.02 -10.55 -15.28
N GLY A 126 -29.31 -9.90 -14.14
CA GLY A 126 -30.19 -8.73 -14.02
C GLY A 126 -29.42 -7.46 -13.68
N ASN A 127 -30.13 -6.35 -13.47
CA ASN A 127 -29.54 -5.08 -13.04
C ASN A 127 -29.19 -5.17 -11.53
N SER A 128 -28.06 -5.79 -11.20
CA SER A 128 -27.61 -5.98 -9.83
C SER A 128 -26.46 -5.02 -9.52
N THR A 129 -26.79 -3.82 -9.06
CA THR A 129 -25.82 -2.89 -8.47
C THR A 129 -25.34 -3.47 -7.15
N PHE A 130 -24.04 -3.44 -6.89
CA PHE A 130 -23.47 -3.83 -5.60
C PHE A 130 -22.58 -2.72 -5.04
N ILE A 131 -22.42 -2.75 -3.72
CA ILE A 131 -21.49 -1.93 -2.97
C ILE A 131 -20.39 -2.84 -2.42
N LEU A 132 -19.16 -2.55 -2.80
CA LEU A 132 -17.97 -3.16 -2.21
C LEU A 132 -17.55 -2.33 -1.00
N ARG A 133 -17.65 -2.90 0.20
CA ARG A 133 -17.35 -2.22 1.46
C ARG A 133 -15.86 -2.25 1.73
N LEU A 134 -15.19 -1.16 1.38
CA LEU A 134 -13.77 -0.93 1.63
C LEU A 134 -13.52 -0.08 2.89
N ASP A 135 -14.52 0.01 3.76
CA ASP A 135 -14.58 0.84 4.96
C ASP A 135 -14.62 0.02 6.26
N GLN A 136 -14.34 -1.29 6.18
CA GLN A 136 -14.41 -2.20 7.34
C GLN A 136 -13.07 -2.32 8.10
N GLY A 137 -12.04 -1.59 7.64
CA GLY A 137 -10.74 -1.52 8.29
C GLY A 137 -10.74 -0.63 9.55
N PRO A 138 -9.60 -0.56 10.27
CA PRO A 138 -9.50 0.13 11.55
C PRO A 138 -9.77 1.64 11.50
N THR A 139 -9.65 2.29 10.33
CA THR A 139 -9.92 3.73 10.20
C THR A 139 -11.18 4.02 9.39
N ALA A 140 -11.97 2.99 9.06
CA ALA A 140 -13.14 3.08 8.22
C ALA A 140 -12.90 3.74 6.86
N SER A 141 -11.73 3.49 6.25
CA SER A 141 -11.36 4.03 4.94
C SER A 141 -10.66 3.00 4.07
N PHE A 142 -10.88 3.07 2.75
CA PHE A 142 -10.22 2.18 1.79
C PHE A 142 -8.68 2.28 1.82
N LYS A 143 -8.15 3.37 2.40
CA LYS A 143 -6.71 3.58 2.55
C LYS A 143 -6.07 2.59 3.52
N ASP A 144 -6.86 1.96 4.39
CA ASP A 144 -6.42 0.89 5.29
C ASP A 144 -5.74 -0.25 4.52
N PHE A 145 -6.23 -0.61 3.34
CA PHE A 145 -5.68 -1.73 2.56
C PHE A 145 -4.23 -1.48 2.14
N ALA A 146 -3.97 -0.34 1.52
CA ALA A 146 -2.63 0.00 1.04
C ALA A 146 -1.69 0.33 2.20
N ALA A 147 -2.13 1.16 3.15
CA ALA A 147 -1.31 1.60 4.28
C ALA A 147 -0.85 0.43 5.15
N ARG A 148 -1.74 -0.51 5.45
CA ARG A 148 -1.41 -1.69 6.24
C ARG A 148 -0.44 -2.59 5.51
N PHE A 149 -0.68 -2.94 4.24
CA PHE A 149 0.27 -3.74 3.46
C PHE A 149 1.66 -3.07 3.41
N MET A 150 1.69 -1.77 3.08
CA MET A 150 2.93 -1.00 2.99
C MET A 150 3.71 -1.03 4.31
N ALA A 151 3.05 -0.78 5.45
CA ALA A 151 3.71 -0.81 6.76
C ALA A 151 4.40 -2.16 7.04
N ARG A 152 3.70 -3.29 6.80
CA ARG A 152 4.29 -4.62 7.04
C ARG A 152 5.37 -4.96 6.02
N ALA A 153 5.21 -4.54 4.77
CA ALA A 153 6.24 -4.71 3.75
C ALA A 153 7.52 -3.94 4.11
N MET A 154 7.38 -2.66 4.53
CA MET A 154 8.50 -1.84 4.98
C MET A 154 9.17 -2.42 6.22
N GLU A 155 8.41 -2.88 7.21
CA GLU A 155 8.96 -3.52 8.42
C GLU A 155 9.83 -4.75 8.07
N ARG A 156 9.51 -5.47 6.99
CA ARG A 156 10.26 -6.64 6.53
C ARG A 156 11.46 -6.29 5.65
N LEU A 157 11.38 -5.21 4.87
CA LEU A 157 12.31 -4.91 3.78
C LEU A 157 13.27 -3.75 4.06
N CYS A 158 12.85 -2.78 4.87
CA CYS A 158 13.59 -1.55 5.14
C CYS A 158 14.46 -1.71 6.39
N GLU A 159 15.49 -0.85 6.49
CA GLU A 159 16.37 -0.79 7.65
C GLU A 159 15.66 -0.21 8.89
N ARG A 160 16.34 -0.30 10.04
CA ARG A 160 15.90 0.33 11.29
C ARG A 160 16.11 1.85 11.17
N ASP A 161 15.27 2.64 11.83
CA ASP A 161 15.25 4.12 11.85
C ASP A 161 14.55 4.80 10.66
N LEU A 162 13.46 4.19 10.19
CA LEU A 162 12.57 4.75 9.18
C LEU A 162 11.87 6.03 9.67
N THR A 163 11.86 7.08 8.84
CA THR A 163 10.99 8.25 9.05
C THR A 163 9.95 8.30 7.93
N VAL A 164 8.68 8.23 8.29
CA VAL A 164 7.55 8.35 7.37
C VAL A 164 6.93 9.73 7.55
N LEU A 165 6.89 10.52 6.47
CA LEU A 165 6.26 11.85 6.47
C LEU A 165 5.07 11.83 5.52
N VAL A 166 3.88 12.16 6.03
CA VAL A 166 2.63 12.13 5.28
C VAL A 166 1.97 13.51 5.34
N ALA A 167 1.62 14.07 4.20
CA ALA A 167 0.65 15.15 4.11
C ALA A 167 -0.74 14.56 3.85
N THR A 168 -1.77 14.99 4.59
CA THR A 168 -3.13 14.46 4.44
C THR A 168 -4.20 15.54 4.56
N SER A 169 -5.35 15.27 3.95
CA SER A 169 -6.63 15.95 4.20
C SER A 169 -7.55 15.18 5.17
N GLY A 170 -7.04 14.12 5.82
CA GLY A 170 -7.76 13.35 6.84
C GLY A 170 -7.42 11.87 6.77
N ASP A 171 -8.19 11.10 5.98
CA ASP A 171 -8.16 9.64 5.96
C ASP A 171 -6.77 9.01 5.77
N THR A 172 -5.92 9.59 4.90
CA THR A 172 -4.60 8.99 4.61
C THR A 172 -3.72 9.02 5.84
N GLY A 173 -3.76 10.12 6.59
CA GLY A 173 -3.03 10.24 7.84
C GLY A 173 -3.52 9.24 8.87
N SER A 174 -4.84 9.11 9.05
CA SER A 174 -5.41 8.11 9.97
C SER A 174 -4.95 6.70 9.60
N ALA A 175 -5.08 6.31 8.32
CA ALA A 175 -4.73 4.96 7.86
C ALA A 175 -3.22 4.67 8.03
N VAL A 176 -2.35 5.62 7.67
CA VAL A 176 -0.89 5.46 7.84
C VAL A 176 -0.52 5.46 9.32
N GLY A 177 -1.07 6.37 10.12
CA GLY A 177 -0.85 6.41 11.57
C GLY A 177 -1.24 5.09 12.23
N ALA A 178 -2.44 4.58 11.95
CA ALA A 178 -2.90 3.29 12.47
C ALA A 178 -2.06 2.10 11.94
N ALA A 179 -1.57 2.15 10.71
CA ALA A 179 -0.78 1.08 10.13
C ALA A 179 0.64 0.97 10.73
N PHE A 180 1.27 2.11 11.06
CA PHE A 180 2.64 2.17 11.57
C PHE A 180 2.75 2.32 13.10
N ALA A 181 1.62 2.50 13.79
CA ALA A 181 1.58 2.57 15.24
C ALA A 181 2.25 1.36 15.89
N GLY A 182 3.19 1.61 16.81
CA GLY A 182 3.96 0.60 17.53
C GLY A 182 5.09 -0.06 16.74
N MET A 183 5.31 0.31 15.48
CA MET A 183 6.39 -0.25 14.66
C MET A 183 7.76 0.18 15.20
N LYS A 184 8.58 -0.80 15.59
CA LYS A 184 9.89 -0.54 16.20
C LYS A 184 10.87 0.04 15.19
N GLY A 185 11.49 1.17 15.54
CA GLY A 185 12.45 1.83 14.67
C GLY A 185 11.81 2.59 13.51
N ALA A 186 10.50 2.89 13.58
CA ALA A 186 9.83 3.82 12.67
C ALA A 186 9.36 5.05 13.44
N ARG A 187 9.47 6.24 12.85
CA ARG A 187 8.88 7.50 13.31
C ARG A 187 7.93 8.00 12.23
N VAL A 188 6.71 8.36 12.60
CA VAL A 188 5.71 8.82 11.64
C VAL A 188 5.28 10.23 11.98
N TYR A 189 5.36 11.13 11.01
CA TYR A 189 4.87 12.50 11.11
C TYR A 189 3.73 12.71 10.11
N ILE A 190 2.59 13.16 10.60
CA ILE A 190 1.40 13.41 9.79
C ILE A 190 1.10 14.90 9.80
N LEU A 191 1.30 15.56 8.66
CA LEU A 191 0.93 16.96 8.45
C LEU A 191 -0.51 17.02 7.95
N TYR A 192 -1.36 17.79 8.63
CA TYR A 192 -2.75 18.00 8.21
C TYR A 192 -3.19 19.45 8.43
N PRO A 193 -4.08 20.00 7.59
CA PRO A 193 -4.57 21.35 7.76
C PRO A 193 -5.45 21.45 9.00
N ALA A 194 -5.12 22.37 9.91
CA ALA A 194 -5.79 22.55 11.20
C ALA A 194 -7.30 22.78 11.09
N HIS A 195 -7.77 23.31 9.94
CA HIS A 195 -9.18 23.60 9.67
C HIS A 195 -9.75 22.79 8.48
N GLY A 196 -8.97 21.88 7.89
CA GLY A 196 -9.33 21.16 6.67
C GLY A 196 -9.70 19.69 6.88
N VAL A 197 -9.85 19.25 8.14
CA VAL A 197 -10.24 17.87 8.50
C VAL A 197 -11.52 17.87 9.35
N SER A 198 -12.36 16.86 9.18
CA SER A 198 -13.56 16.67 10.01
C SER A 198 -13.21 16.33 11.46
N ASP A 199 -14.15 16.51 12.39
CA ASP A 199 -13.94 16.19 13.81
C ASP A 199 -13.62 14.71 14.04
N VAL A 200 -14.26 13.81 13.28
CA VAL A 200 -13.99 12.36 13.37
C VAL A 200 -12.56 12.05 12.91
N GLN A 201 -12.12 12.63 11.80
CA GLN A 201 -10.75 12.44 11.30
C GLN A 201 -9.72 13.05 12.27
N ARG A 202 -10.01 14.23 12.83
CA ARG A 202 -9.16 14.86 13.85
C ARG A 202 -9.02 13.94 15.07
N GLN A 203 -10.11 13.38 15.58
CA GLN A 203 -10.07 12.45 16.71
C GLN A 203 -9.28 11.17 16.41
N GLN A 204 -9.32 10.67 15.18
CA GLN A 204 -8.48 9.53 14.76
C GLN A 204 -6.99 9.90 14.76
N LEU A 205 -6.65 11.07 14.23
CA LEU A 205 -5.28 11.60 14.18
C LEU A 205 -4.73 11.89 15.58
N ASP A 206 -5.51 12.54 16.45
CA ASP A 206 -5.12 12.89 17.82
C ASP A 206 -4.93 11.66 18.72
N ARG A 207 -5.54 10.53 18.37
CA ARG A 207 -5.38 9.24 19.07
C ARG A 207 -4.14 8.48 18.62
N CYS A 208 -3.49 8.88 17.54
CA CYS A 208 -2.24 8.26 17.13
C CYS A 208 -1.17 8.55 18.21
N GLY A 209 -0.65 7.49 18.82
CA GLY A 209 0.34 7.56 19.91
C GLY A 209 1.64 6.82 19.56
N ASP A 210 2.46 6.58 20.58
CA ASP A 210 3.75 5.88 20.51
C ASP A 210 4.78 6.57 19.59
N ASN A 211 4.89 6.09 18.35
CA ASN A 211 5.86 6.52 17.35
C ASN A 211 5.25 7.39 16.25
N VAL A 212 3.97 7.77 16.39
CA VAL A 212 3.24 8.61 15.44
C VAL A 212 2.98 9.98 16.06
N THR A 213 3.27 11.04 15.31
CA THR A 213 3.03 12.43 15.70
C THR A 213 2.20 13.13 14.63
N ALA A 214 0.99 13.57 15.01
CA ALA A 214 0.15 14.40 14.17
C ALA A 214 0.46 15.89 14.40
N LEU A 215 0.68 16.63 13.31
CA LEU A 215 1.04 18.04 13.30
C LEU A 215 -0.03 18.84 12.54
N ALA A 216 -0.79 19.62 13.30
CA ALA A 216 -1.78 20.54 12.74
C ALA A 216 -1.06 21.75 12.13
N ILE A 217 -1.22 21.95 10.83
CA ILE A 217 -0.64 23.06 10.08
C ILE A 217 -1.71 24.14 9.92
N ASP A 218 -1.38 25.36 10.33
CA ASP A 218 -2.21 26.52 10.05
C ASP A 218 -2.06 26.92 8.58
N GLY A 219 -2.86 26.28 7.73
CA GLY A 219 -2.79 26.40 6.28
C GLY A 219 -3.71 25.41 5.58
N THR A 220 -3.49 25.28 4.28
CA THR A 220 -4.25 24.38 3.38
C THR A 220 -3.60 23.00 3.27
N PHE A 221 -4.28 22.07 2.60
CA PHE A 221 -3.69 20.79 2.25
C PHE A 221 -2.48 20.94 1.32
N ASP A 222 -2.51 21.91 0.41
CA ASP A 222 -1.39 22.17 -0.52
C ASP A 222 -0.14 22.64 0.25
N ASP A 223 -0.31 23.44 1.31
CA ASP A 223 0.79 23.83 2.19
C ASP A 223 1.40 22.62 2.90
N CYS A 224 0.57 21.69 3.39
CA CYS A 224 1.04 20.44 3.98
C CYS A 224 1.84 19.61 2.97
N GLN A 225 1.37 19.50 1.73
CA GLN A 225 2.08 18.79 0.66
C GLN A 225 3.40 19.47 0.30
N ALA A 226 3.42 20.80 0.24
CA ALA A 226 4.63 21.57 -0.04
C ALA A 226 5.69 21.36 1.05
N LEU A 227 5.31 21.43 2.33
CA LEU A 227 6.20 21.15 3.46
C LEU A 227 6.77 19.72 3.40
N ALA A 228 5.93 18.73 3.10
CA ALA A 228 6.39 17.35 2.94
C ALA A 228 7.42 17.22 1.81
N LYS A 229 7.16 17.82 0.64
CA LYS A 229 8.10 17.82 -0.49
C LYS A 229 9.41 18.53 -0.15
N GLN A 230 9.35 19.67 0.51
CA GLN A 230 10.55 20.43 0.91
C GLN A 230 11.44 19.61 1.86
N ALA A 231 10.86 18.90 2.82
CA ALA A 231 11.62 18.05 3.74
C ALA A 231 12.43 16.96 3.01
N PHE A 232 11.91 16.41 1.91
CA PHE A 232 12.61 15.41 1.09
C PHE A 232 13.58 16.00 0.05
N ALA A 233 13.40 17.26 -0.33
CA ALA A 233 14.34 17.97 -1.19
C ALA A 233 15.62 18.35 -0.43
N LEU A 234 15.48 18.82 0.81
CA LEU A 234 16.60 19.24 1.66
C LEU A 234 17.53 18.07 2.05
N SER A 235 17.04 16.82 2.07
CA SER A 235 17.86 15.66 2.39
C SER A 235 18.84 15.24 1.28
N HIS A 236 18.80 15.91 0.12
CA HIS A 236 19.69 15.63 -1.02
C HIS A 236 20.84 16.66 -1.17
N ASP A 237 20.87 17.73 -0.38
CA ASP A 237 21.88 18.81 -0.48
C ASP A 237 23.02 18.71 0.56
N ASP A 238 23.01 17.71 1.45
CA ASP A 238 24.02 17.50 2.50
C ASP A 238 24.95 16.29 2.23
N THR A 239 25.51 16.18 1.01
CA THR A 239 26.68 15.33 0.72
C THR A 239 27.70 16.03 -0.18
#